data_AF-A0A9P1HDD0-F1
#
_entry.id   AF-A0A9P1HDD0-F1
#
_cell.length_a   1.000
_cell.length_b   1.000
_cell.length_c   1.000
_cell.angle_alpha   90.00
_cell.angle_beta   90.00
_cell.angle_gamma   90.00
#
_symmetry.space_group_name_H-M   'P 1'
#
loop_
_entity.id
_entity.type
_entity.pdbx_description
1 polymer ?
#
loop_
_entity_poly.entity_id
_entity_poly.type
_entity_poly.pdbx_seq_one_letter_code
_entity_poly.pdbx_strand_id
1 'polypeptide(L)'
;MGFIDKINAKVAVSPVGRWFKLEGCGHPKERKGSLFFTEIRGGLACFFAMAYIIAVNASIVADSGGTCVCNTRDIDRFCLKDTDYLMCTQQIKRDAVTATAAISSLATFCMGLFANM
;
A
#
# COMPACT_ATOMS: atom_id res chain seq x y z
N MET A 1 -13.04 -4.32 -31.31
CA MET A 1 -12.66 -4.61 -29.91
C MET A 1 -11.16 -4.82 -29.82
N GLY A 2 -10.47 -3.96 -29.06
CA GLY A 2 -9.05 -4.12 -28.75
C GLY A 2 -8.80 -5.32 -27.82
N PHE A 3 -7.53 -5.66 -27.61
CA PHE A 3 -7.12 -6.74 -26.70
C PHE A 3 -7.59 -6.50 -25.25
N ILE A 4 -7.53 -5.25 -24.80
CA ILE A 4 -7.98 -4.80 -23.47
C ILE A 4 -9.48 -5.08 -23.28
N ASP A 5 -10.31 -4.76 -24.28
CA ASP A 5 -11.76 -4.99 -24.23
C ASP A 5 -12.11 -6.47 -24.13
N LYS A 6 -11.36 -7.33 -24.84
CA LYS A 6 -11.57 -8.79 -24.80
C LYS A 6 -11.28 -9.35 -23.41
N ILE A 7 -10.23 -8.87 -22.75
CA ILE A 7 -9.91 -9.28 -21.39
C ILE A 7 -10.93 -8.73 -20.40
N ASN A 8 -11.31 -7.46 -20.51
CA ASN A 8 -12.34 -6.86 -19.67
C ASN A 8 -13.65 -7.65 -19.74
N ALA A 9 -14.12 -7.98 -20.95
CA ALA A 9 -15.32 -8.79 -21.14
C ALA A 9 -15.17 -10.21 -20.58
N LYS A 10 -14.01 -10.86 -20.78
CA LYS A 10 -13.74 -12.20 -20.24
C LYS A 10 -13.74 -12.21 -18.71
N VAL A 11 -13.18 -11.18 -18.08
CA VAL A 11 -13.16 -11.04 -16.61
C VAL A 11 -14.54 -10.70 -16.08
N ALA A 12 -15.33 -9.88 -16.77
CA ALA A 12 -16.69 -9.51 -16.37
C ALA A 12 -17.62 -10.73 -16.24
N VAL A 13 -17.52 -11.70 -17.16
CA VAL A 13 -18.35 -12.92 -17.15
C VAL A 13 -17.89 -13.94 -16.10
N SER A 14 -16.69 -13.76 -15.52
CA SER A 14 -16.15 -14.68 -14.51
C SER A 14 -16.86 -14.55 -13.15
N PRO A 15 -16.71 -15.53 -12.24
CA PRO A 15 -17.23 -15.44 -10.87
C PRO A 15 -16.72 -14.21 -10.12
N VAL A 16 -15.47 -13.81 -10.39
CA VAL A 16 -14.85 -12.60 -9.83
C VAL A 16 -15.58 -11.35 -10.33
N GLY A 17 -15.86 -11.28 -11.63
CA GLY A 17 -16.61 -10.18 -12.23
C GLY A 17 -18.05 -10.09 -11.70
N ARG A 18 -18.68 -11.24 -11.43
CA ARG A 18 -20.00 -11.29 -10.81
C ARG A 18 -20.01 -10.91 -9.33
N TRP A 19 -18.95 -11.25 -8.58
CA TRP A 19 -18.78 -10.81 -7.19
C TRP A 19 -18.65 -9.29 -7.10
N PHE A 20 -17.71 -8.71 -7.83
CA PHE A 20 -17.44 -7.27 -7.87
C PHE A 20 -18.44 -6.46 -8.72
N LYS A 21 -19.42 -7.14 -9.35
CA LYS A 21 -20.48 -6.54 -10.17
C LYS A 21 -19.92 -5.69 -11.32
N LEU A 22 -18.88 -6.18 -11.98
CA LEU A 22 -18.27 -5.54 -13.15
C LEU A 22 -19.26 -5.38 -14.31
N GLU A 23 -19.00 -4.42 -15.19
CA GLU A 23 -19.84 -4.18 -16.36
C GLU A 23 -19.91 -5.41 -17.27
N GLY A 24 -21.11 -5.90 -17.56
CA GLY A 24 -21.31 -7.09 -18.41
C GLY A 24 -21.29 -8.43 -17.65
N CYS A 25 -21.33 -8.41 -16.31
CA CYS A 25 -21.43 -9.63 -15.49
C CYS A 25 -22.85 -10.24 -15.43
N GLY A 26 -23.87 -9.52 -15.90
CA GLY A 26 -25.27 -9.98 -15.90
C GLY A 26 -25.94 -9.96 -14.51
N HIS A 27 -25.32 -9.33 -13.52
CA HIS A 27 -25.94 -9.12 -12.20
C HIS A 27 -26.94 -7.95 -12.27
N PRO A 28 -28.14 -8.03 -11.65
CA PRO A 28 -29.13 -6.94 -11.66
C PRO A 28 -28.67 -5.63 -11.00
N LYS A 29 -27.47 -5.60 -10.42
CA LYS A 29 -26.85 -4.44 -9.76
C LYS A 29 -25.44 -4.21 -10.31
N GLU A 30 -25.25 -4.40 -11.61
CA GLU A 30 -23.97 -4.15 -12.28
C GLU A 30 -23.55 -2.68 -12.17
N ARG A 31 -22.24 -2.45 -12.00
CA ARG A 31 -21.63 -1.12 -11.98
C ARG A 31 -21.22 -0.75 -13.42
N LYS A 32 -22.00 0.11 -14.07
CA LYS A 32 -21.68 0.63 -15.41
C LYS A 32 -20.40 1.46 -15.36
N GLY A 33 -19.46 1.25 -16.29
CA GLY A 33 -18.15 1.89 -16.34
C GLY A 33 -17.06 1.21 -15.51
N SER A 34 -17.39 0.18 -14.72
CA SER A 34 -16.41 -0.58 -13.93
C SER A 34 -15.83 -1.72 -14.77
N LEU A 35 -14.71 -1.42 -15.42
CA LEU A 35 -13.92 -2.36 -16.21
C LEU A 35 -12.66 -2.74 -15.43
N PHE A 36 -12.22 -4.00 -15.57
CA PHE A 36 -11.07 -4.54 -14.83
C PHE A 36 -9.80 -3.66 -14.92
N PHE A 37 -9.41 -3.25 -16.13
CA PHE A 37 -8.24 -2.39 -16.30
C PHE A 37 -8.44 -0.94 -15.82
N THR A 38 -9.68 -0.42 -15.84
CA THR A 38 -10.00 0.91 -15.31
C THR A 38 -9.81 0.93 -13.80
N GLU A 39 -10.30 -0.10 -13.12
CA GLU A 39 -10.14 -0.26 -11.67
C GLU A 39 -8.68 -0.48 -11.27
N ILE A 40 -7.94 -1.32 -12.01
CA ILE A 40 -6.49 -1.49 -11.79
C ILE A 40 -5.74 -0.16 -11.92
N ARG A 41 -6.08 0.65 -12.92
CA ARG A 41 -5.46 1.97 -13.10
C ARG A 41 -5.76 2.88 -11.91
N GLY A 42 -6.99 2.88 -11.41
CA GLY A 42 -7.37 3.61 -10.20
C GLY A 42 -6.58 3.15 -8.96
N GLY A 43 -6.51 1.83 -8.75
CA GLY A 43 -5.76 1.23 -7.66
C GLY A 43 -4.26 1.53 -7.70
N LEU A 44 -3.64 1.49 -8.89
CA LEU A 44 -2.24 1.84 -9.08
C LEU A 44 -1.95 3.31 -8.75
N ALA A 45 -2.84 4.23 -9.13
CA ALA A 45 -2.68 5.65 -8.78
C ALA A 45 -2.69 5.86 -7.26
N CYS A 46 -3.63 5.24 -6.55
CA CYS A 46 -3.67 5.27 -5.09
C CYS A 46 -2.45 4.59 -4.45
N PHE A 47 -1.98 3.46 -5.00
CA PHE A 47 -0.79 2.77 -4.52
C PHE A 47 0.45 3.66 -4.57
N PHE A 48 0.73 4.31 -5.71
CA PHE A 48 1.90 5.17 -5.82
C PHE A 48 1.83 6.39 -4.90
N ALA A 49 0.64 6.97 -4.72
CA ALA A 49 0.44 8.07 -3.77
C ALA A 49 0.74 7.63 -2.33
N MET A 50 0.20 6.48 -1.89
CA MET A 50 0.40 5.99 -0.53
C MET A 50 1.82 5.46 -0.29
N ALA A 51 2.44 4.84 -1.29
CA ALA A 51 3.82 4.35 -1.19
C ALA A 51 4.81 5.48 -0.85
N TYR A 52 4.62 6.66 -1.46
CA TYR A 52 5.41 7.84 -1.14
C TYR A 52 5.20 8.28 0.32
N ILE A 53 3.94 8.34 0.79
CA ILE A 53 3.62 8.73 2.16
C ILE A 53 4.23 7.76 3.18
N ILE A 54 4.17 6.45 2.93
CA ILE A 54 4.78 5.43 3.81
C ILE A 54 6.30 5.64 3.90
N ALA A 55 6.97 5.91 2.78
CA ALA A 55 8.41 6.14 2.75
C ALA A 55 8.83 7.42 3.51
N VAL A 56 8.06 8.50 3.35
CA VAL A 56 8.33 9.78 4.02
C VAL A 56 8.05 9.68 5.52
N ASN A 57 6.92 9.12 5.93
CA ASN A 57 6.56 8.98 7.34
C ASN A 57 7.60 8.15 8.10
N ALA A 58 8.07 7.04 7.54
CA ALA A 58 9.10 6.22 8.17
C ALA A 58 10.46 6.93 8.28
N SER A 59 10.78 7.81 7.31
CA SER A 59 12.00 8.62 7.38
C SER A 59 11.92 9.67 8.49
N ILE A 60 10.79 10.37 8.62
CA ILE A 60 10.57 11.36 9.69
C ILE A 60 10.64 10.71 11.08
N VAL A 61 10.06 9.52 11.24
CA VAL A 61 10.09 8.79 12.52
C VAL A 61 11.51 8.31 12.87
N ALA A 62 12.31 7.93 11.88
CA ALA A 62 13.71 7.58 12.12
C ALA A 62 14.56 8.81 12.46
N ASP A 63 14.31 9.94 11.80
CA ASP A 63 15.05 11.20 12.02
C ASP A 63 14.74 11.84 13.38
N SER A 64 13.56 11.59 13.96
CA SER A 64 13.23 12.03 15.32
C SER A 64 13.89 11.20 16.43
N GLY A 65 14.60 10.12 16.07
CA GLY A 65 15.34 9.25 16.98
C GLY A 65 14.54 8.08 17.57
N GLY A 66 13.21 8.05 17.37
CA GLY A 66 12.36 6.92 17.73
C GLY A 66 12.59 6.37 19.15
N THR A 67 12.85 5.07 19.25
CA THR A 67 13.18 4.37 20.51
C THR A 67 14.69 4.24 20.77
N CYS A 68 15.53 4.84 19.92
CA CYS A 68 16.98 4.73 20.04
C CYS A 68 17.51 5.67 21.13
N VAL A 69 18.39 5.16 21.99
CA VAL A 69 19.01 5.97 23.06
C VAL A 69 20.30 6.59 22.52
N CYS A 70 20.34 7.93 22.50
CA CYS A 70 21.53 8.68 22.16
C CYS A 70 22.34 8.97 23.44
N ASN A 71 23.49 8.30 23.60
CA ASN A 71 24.36 8.53 24.76
C ASN A 71 25.24 9.76 24.51
N THR A 72 24.74 10.93 24.92
CA THR A 72 25.36 12.25 24.67
C THR A 72 26.65 12.51 25.46
N ARG A 73 27.17 11.52 26.21
CA ARG A 73 28.23 11.74 27.21
C ARG A 73 29.65 11.82 26.66
N ASP A 74 29.96 11.19 25.53
CA ASP A 74 31.37 10.99 25.15
C ASP A 74 31.81 11.48 23.76
N ILE A 75 30.92 11.64 22.75
CA ILE A 75 31.39 11.84 21.35
C ILE A 75 30.63 12.90 20.53
N ASP A 76 29.30 13.05 20.63
CA ASP A 76 28.55 14.07 19.86
C ASP A 76 27.18 14.41 20.47
N ARG A 77 26.80 15.71 20.49
CA ARG A 77 25.48 16.18 20.99
C ARG A 77 24.29 15.73 20.12
N PHE A 78 24.56 15.36 18.88
CA PHE A 78 23.56 14.96 17.88
C PHE A 78 23.63 13.48 17.49
N CYS A 79 24.48 12.67 18.15
CA CYS A 79 24.67 11.23 17.88
C CYS A 79 24.84 10.85 16.40
N LEU A 80 25.44 11.73 15.60
CA LEU A 80 25.60 11.53 14.15
C LEU A 80 26.72 10.54 13.79
N LYS A 81 27.66 10.29 14.71
CA LYS A 81 28.80 9.38 14.52
C LYS A 81 28.70 8.11 15.36
N ASP A 82 27.65 7.97 16.16
CA ASP A 82 27.41 6.76 16.94
C ASP A 82 26.86 5.67 16.01
N THR A 83 27.64 4.62 15.79
CA THR A 83 27.28 3.51 14.92
C THR A 83 26.07 2.74 15.44
N ASP A 84 25.89 2.62 16.75
CA ASP A 84 24.80 1.86 17.35
C ASP A 84 23.47 2.62 17.17
N TYR A 85 23.52 3.95 17.28
CA TYR A 85 22.37 4.83 16.99
C TYR A 85 21.97 4.78 15.51
N LEU A 86 22.94 4.83 14.59
CA LEU A 86 22.67 4.75 13.14
C LEU A 86 22.10 3.38 12.73
N MET A 87 22.57 2.29 13.34
CA MET A 87 22.01 0.95 13.10
C MET A 87 20.57 0.84 13.64
N CYS A 88 20.31 1.37 14.84
CA CYS A 88 18.98 1.38 15.44
C CYS A 88 17.97 2.19 14.61
N THR A 89 18.32 3.40 14.19
CA THR A 89 17.44 4.26 13.36
C THR A 89 17.13 3.63 12.00
N GLN A 90 18.11 2.94 11.38
CA GLN A 90 17.87 2.18 10.15
C GLN A 90 16.91 1.01 10.37
N GLN A 91 16.98 0.33 11.52
CA GLN A 91 16.06 -0.75 11.87
C GLN A 91 14.63 -0.22 12.02
N ILE A 92 14.43 0.88 12.78
CA ILE A 92 13.12 1.52 12.95
C ILE A 92 12.51 1.90 11.59
N LYS A 93 13.31 2.48 10.69
CA LYS A 93 12.84 2.85 9.35
C LYS A 93 12.32 1.64 8.57
N ARG A 94 13.02 0.50 8.63
CA ARG A 94 12.59 -0.74 7.95
C ARG A 94 11.36 -1.35 8.60
N ASP A 95 11.33 -1.39 9.94
CA ASP A 95 10.21 -1.95 10.69
C ASP A 95 8.93 -1.15 10.47
N ALA A 96 9.01 0.18 10.46
CA ALA A 96 7.85 1.04 10.20
C ALA A 96 7.28 0.87 8.79
N VAL A 97 8.15 0.80 7.76
CA VAL A 97 7.70 0.57 6.37
C VAL A 97 7.05 -0.81 6.23
N THR A 98 7.71 -1.85 6.76
CA THR A 98 7.23 -3.24 6.63
C THR A 98 5.92 -3.46 7.38
N ALA A 99 5.81 -3.00 8.63
CA ALA A 99 4.59 -3.12 9.42
C ALA A 99 3.41 -2.38 8.75
N THR A 100 3.62 -1.15 8.29
CA THR A 100 2.58 -0.36 7.63
C THR A 100 2.13 -1.00 6.32
N ALA A 101 3.07 -1.48 5.50
CA ALA A 101 2.75 -2.17 4.25
C ALA A 101 1.98 -3.49 4.50
N ALA A 102 2.39 -4.27 5.51
CA ALA A 102 1.73 -5.52 5.87
C ALA A 102 0.28 -5.29 6.34
N ILE A 103 0.06 -4.36 7.27
CA ILE A 103 -1.28 -4.06 7.77
C ILE A 103 -2.17 -3.45 6.67
N SER A 104 -1.61 -2.57 5.83
CA SER A 104 -2.38 -1.92 4.76
C SER A 104 -2.81 -2.91 3.68
N SER A 105 -1.93 -3.84 3.29
CA SER A 105 -2.25 -4.88 2.31
C SER A 105 -3.29 -5.86 2.84
N LEU A 106 -3.16 -6.27 4.12
CA LEU A 106 -4.15 -7.12 4.76
C LEU A 106 -5.51 -6.42 4.87
N ALA A 107 -5.53 -5.16 5.31
CA ALA A 107 -6.77 -4.40 5.47
C ALA A 107 -7.49 -4.17 4.13
N THR A 108 -6.77 -3.73 3.10
CA THR A 108 -7.35 -3.51 1.76
C THR A 108 -7.81 -4.81 1.12
N PHE A 109 -7.07 -5.91 1.29
CA PHE A 109 -7.49 -7.23 0.83
C PHE A 109 -8.78 -7.69 1.53
N CYS A 110 -8.84 -7.60 2.86
CA CYS A 110 -10.02 -7.99 3.62
C CYS A 110 -11.24 -7.12 3.30
N MET A 111 -11.06 -5.81 3.12
CA MET A 111 -12.15 -4.92 2.68
C MET A 111 -12.64 -5.29 1.29
N GLY A 112 -11.75 -5.47 0.31
CA GLY A 112 -12.15 -5.85 -1.05
C GLY A 112 -12.84 -7.22 -1.10
N LEU A 113 -12.31 -8.22 -0.38
CA LEU A 113 -12.85 -9.58 -0.41
C LEU A 113 -14.18 -9.70 0.36
N PHE A 114 -14.24 -9.23 1.61
CA PHE A 114 -15.40 -9.44 2.48
C PHE A 114 -16.48 -8.37 2.32
N ALA A 115 -16.10 -7.10 2.17
CA ALA A 115 -17.07 -6.01 2.03
C ALA A 115 -17.53 -5.80 0.58
N ASN A 116 -16.91 -6.47 -0.40
CA ASN A 116 -17.22 -6.32 -1.82
C ASN A 116 -17.21 -4.85 -2.26
N MET A 117 -16.20 -4.12 -1.76
CA MET A 117 -15.87 -2.77 -2.21
C MET A 117 -15.03 -2.85 -3.46
#